data_AF-A0A3S4ZNE1-F1
#
_entry.id   AF-A0A3S4ZNE1-F1
#
_cell.length_a   1.000
_cell.length_b   1.000
_cell.length_c   1.000
_cell.angle_alpha   90.00
_cell.angle_beta   90.00
_cell.angle_gamma   90.00
#
_symmetry.space_group_name_H-M   'P 1'
#
loop_
_entity.id
_entity.type
_entity.pdbx_description
1 polymer ?
#
loop_
_entity_poly.entity_id
_entity_poly.type
_entity_poly.pdbx_seq_one_letter_code
_entity_poly.pdbx_strand_id
1 'polypeptide(L)'
;MYRCGGTGFIADRPGTCPSYTDGVINNKWALPSGNPGIIYLDASGNDTYHNSQESVRVETVKTIEKLKQMYPNSTIVLGGILSKEQPHHARRHVYNEAARTAATQTGVLFLDTRGWLTTYRLYPYMADDLHLKDQDQWRLADPFKNALKNLLATQTSTKKS
;
A
#
# COMPACT_ATOMS: atom_id res chain seq x y z
N MET A 1 -13.46 10.20 -2.37
CA MET A 1 -12.08 10.17 -1.84
C MET A 1 -11.74 8.72 -1.53
N TYR A 2 -10.60 8.21 -2.02
CA TYR A 2 -10.19 6.79 -1.88
C TYR A 2 -9.01 6.62 -0.92
N ARG A 3 -8.83 7.60 -0.02
CA ARG A 3 -7.78 7.61 1.01
C ARG A 3 -8.38 8.14 2.29
N CYS A 4 -7.96 7.60 3.42
CA CYS A 4 -8.35 8.09 4.74
C CYS A 4 -7.27 7.71 5.76
N GLY A 5 -6.92 8.63 6.66
CA GLY A 5 -6.02 8.29 7.77
C GLY A 5 -6.71 7.28 8.68
N GLY A 6 -5.98 6.26 9.14
CA GLY A 6 -6.49 5.23 10.06
C GLY A 6 -7.16 4.01 9.41
N THR A 7 -7.29 3.94 8.07
CA THR A 7 -7.87 2.77 7.39
C THR A 7 -6.80 1.83 6.81
N GLY A 8 -7.21 0.62 6.47
CA GLY A 8 -6.40 -0.45 5.87
C GLY A 8 -7.29 -1.50 5.20
N PHE A 9 -6.75 -2.67 4.89
CA PHE A 9 -7.54 -3.77 4.35
C PHE A 9 -8.57 -4.29 5.35
N ILE A 10 -8.22 -4.36 6.63
CA ILE A 10 -9.15 -4.69 7.71
C ILE A 10 -9.43 -3.46 8.58
N ALA A 11 -8.40 -2.69 8.93
CA ALA A 11 -8.55 -1.48 9.74
C ALA A 11 -9.54 -0.50 9.08
N ASP A 12 -10.44 0.04 9.87
CA ASP A 12 -11.43 1.00 9.43
C ASP A 12 -11.57 2.16 10.43
N ARG A 13 -12.40 3.13 10.09
CA ARG A 13 -12.86 4.16 11.01
C ARG A 13 -14.38 4.17 10.97
N PRO A 14 -15.04 3.42 11.87
CA PRO A 14 -16.50 3.31 11.89
C PRO A 14 -17.18 4.66 11.83
N GLY A 15 -18.18 4.80 10.93
CA GLY A 15 -18.89 6.05 10.70
C GLY A 15 -18.10 7.15 9.97
N THR A 16 -16.81 6.97 9.70
CA THR A 16 -15.96 7.95 8.98
C THR A 16 -15.47 7.40 7.64
N CYS A 17 -14.81 6.23 7.64
CA CYS A 17 -14.19 5.62 6.47
C CYS A 17 -14.21 4.09 6.61
N PRO A 18 -14.76 3.34 5.64
CA PRO A 18 -14.68 1.90 5.67
C PRO A 18 -13.24 1.42 5.37
N SER A 19 -12.97 0.14 5.64
CA SER A 19 -11.74 -0.52 5.22
C SER A 19 -11.64 -0.58 3.69
N TYR A 20 -10.47 -0.89 3.15
CA TYR A 20 -10.27 -1.09 1.72
C TYR A 20 -11.11 -2.26 1.22
N THR A 21 -11.13 -3.37 1.95
CA THR A 21 -11.97 -4.52 1.61
C THR A 21 -13.42 -4.12 1.50
N ASP A 22 -13.97 -3.47 2.53
CA ASP A 22 -15.38 -3.09 2.54
C ASP A 22 -15.68 -1.97 1.52
N GLY A 23 -14.76 -1.03 1.33
CA GLY A 23 -14.80 0.02 0.32
C GLY A 23 -14.89 -0.53 -1.11
N VAL A 24 -14.08 -1.55 -1.43
CA VAL A 24 -13.97 -2.14 -2.76
C VAL A 24 -15.00 -3.24 -3.00
N ILE A 25 -15.11 -4.21 -2.10
CA ILE A 25 -15.96 -5.40 -2.30
C ILE A 25 -17.44 -5.05 -2.17
N ASN A 26 -17.79 -4.24 -1.17
CA ASN A 26 -19.18 -3.85 -0.91
C ASN A 26 -19.54 -2.48 -1.51
N ASN A 27 -18.69 -1.96 -2.42
CA ASN A 27 -18.90 -0.69 -3.13
C ASN A 27 -19.16 0.52 -2.21
N LYS A 28 -18.60 0.55 -1.00
CA LYS A 28 -18.74 1.70 -0.10
C LYS A 28 -17.85 2.88 -0.50
N TRP A 29 -16.88 2.65 -1.39
CA TRP A 29 -16.11 3.71 -2.04
C TRP A 29 -16.63 3.94 -3.46
N ALA A 30 -16.84 5.21 -3.81
CA ALA A 30 -17.31 5.61 -5.13
C ALA A 30 -16.17 5.57 -6.17
N LEU A 31 -15.60 4.39 -6.43
CA LEU A 31 -14.42 4.19 -7.30
C LEU A 31 -14.64 4.76 -8.72
N PRO A 32 -13.58 5.22 -9.40
CA PRO A 32 -13.74 5.93 -10.68
C PRO A 32 -14.34 5.02 -11.76
N SER A 33 -15.16 5.60 -12.63
CA SER A 33 -15.64 4.94 -13.84
C SER A 33 -14.50 4.73 -14.86
N GLY A 34 -14.69 3.80 -15.79
CA GLY A 34 -13.72 3.51 -16.84
C GLY A 34 -12.61 2.58 -16.35
N ASN A 35 -11.41 2.74 -16.92
CA ASN A 35 -10.26 1.89 -16.60
C ASN A 35 -9.02 2.77 -16.35
N PRO A 36 -8.62 3.02 -15.09
CA PRO A 36 -7.44 3.82 -14.80
C PRO A 36 -6.18 3.11 -15.30
N GLY A 37 -5.19 3.85 -15.82
CA GLY A 37 -3.94 3.23 -16.29
C GLY A 37 -3.16 2.53 -15.18
N ILE A 38 -3.17 3.12 -13.97
CA ILE A 38 -2.50 2.58 -12.78
C ILE A 38 -3.43 2.69 -11.58
N ILE A 39 -3.45 1.64 -10.75
CA ILE A 39 -4.03 1.65 -9.41
C ILE A 39 -2.89 1.47 -8.41
N TYR A 40 -2.67 2.47 -7.55
CA TYR A 40 -1.74 2.37 -6.44
C TYR A 40 -2.51 2.09 -5.15
N LEU A 41 -2.22 0.96 -4.50
CA LEU A 41 -2.76 0.55 -3.21
C LEU A 41 -1.64 0.62 -2.19
N ASP A 42 -1.88 1.18 -1.01
CA ASP A 42 -0.88 1.24 0.04
C ASP A 42 -1.11 0.14 1.08
N ALA A 43 -0.12 -0.70 1.37
CA ALA A 43 -0.22 -1.63 2.48
C ALA A 43 -0.36 -0.84 3.78
N SER A 44 -1.35 -1.18 4.59
CA SER A 44 -1.71 -0.32 5.71
C SER A 44 -0.79 -0.50 6.91
N GLY A 45 -0.17 0.59 7.34
CA GLY A 45 0.43 0.66 8.68
C GLY A 45 -0.60 0.48 9.81
N ASN A 46 -1.88 0.77 9.57
CA ASN A 46 -2.93 0.61 10.58
C ASN A 46 -3.31 -0.86 10.78
N ASP A 47 -3.21 -1.67 9.72
CA ASP A 47 -3.44 -3.10 9.82
C ASP A 47 -2.42 -3.81 10.73
N THR A 48 -1.28 -3.17 11.01
CA THR A 48 -0.31 -3.72 11.96
C THR A 48 -0.86 -3.82 13.37
N TYR A 49 -1.89 -3.05 13.74
CA TYR A 49 -2.55 -3.17 15.03
C TYR A 49 -3.56 -4.32 15.11
N HIS A 50 -3.85 -5.00 13.99
CA HIS A 50 -4.61 -6.25 14.01
C HIS A 50 -3.77 -7.40 14.54
N ASN A 51 -4.42 -8.43 15.08
CA ASN A 51 -3.75 -9.58 15.70
C ASN A 51 -3.33 -10.67 14.70
N SER A 52 -3.71 -10.55 13.42
CA SER A 52 -3.47 -11.58 12.41
C SER A 52 -2.98 -10.97 11.10
N GLN A 53 -1.68 -11.08 10.84
CA GLN A 53 -1.09 -10.71 9.55
C GLN A 53 -1.66 -11.55 8.40
N GLU A 54 -2.05 -12.79 8.69
CA GLU A 54 -2.59 -13.71 7.68
C GLU A 54 -3.99 -13.27 7.26
N SER A 55 -4.82 -12.85 8.21
CA SER A 55 -6.13 -12.29 7.89
C SER A 55 -5.99 -11.04 7.03
N VAL A 56 -5.07 -10.14 7.38
CA VAL A 56 -4.81 -8.94 6.57
C VAL A 56 -4.34 -9.32 5.17
N ARG A 57 -3.42 -10.28 5.04
CA ARG A 57 -2.96 -10.79 3.74
C ARG A 57 -4.10 -11.35 2.89
N VAL A 58 -4.99 -12.14 3.47
CA VAL A 58 -6.16 -12.71 2.77
C VAL A 58 -7.08 -11.60 2.27
N GLU A 59 -7.34 -10.58 3.08
CA GLU A 59 -8.18 -9.45 2.70
C GLU A 59 -7.53 -8.55 1.65
N THR A 60 -6.20 -8.38 1.70
CA THR A 60 -5.41 -7.77 0.63
C THR A 60 -5.59 -8.50 -0.70
N VAL A 61 -5.48 -9.83 -0.71
CA VAL A 61 -5.66 -10.65 -1.92
C VAL A 61 -7.07 -10.48 -2.49
N LYS A 62 -8.12 -10.59 -1.65
CA LYS A 62 -9.51 -10.43 -2.08
C LYS A 62 -9.76 -9.05 -2.70
N THR A 63 -9.24 -8.01 -2.07
CA THR A 63 -9.36 -6.62 -2.56
C THR A 63 -8.69 -6.44 -3.92
N ILE A 64 -7.46 -6.95 -4.07
CA ILE A 64 -6.73 -6.88 -5.35
C ILE A 64 -7.45 -7.65 -6.45
N GLU A 65 -7.93 -8.86 -6.20
CA GLU A 65 -8.65 -9.65 -7.20
C GLU A 65 -9.96 -8.97 -7.62
N LYS A 66 -10.68 -8.35 -6.68
CA LYS A 66 -11.86 -7.55 -7.01
C LYS A 66 -11.51 -6.35 -7.89
N LEU A 67 -10.41 -5.66 -7.61
CA LEU A 67 -9.94 -4.54 -8.44
C LEU A 67 -9.50 -5.00 -9.83
N LYS A 68 -8.86 -6.17 -9.98
CA LYS A 68 -8.53 -6.76 -11.29
C LYS A 68 -9.78 -7.05 -12.10
N GLN A 69 -10.84 -7.54 -11.47
CA GLN A 69 -12.13 -7.76 -12.13
C GLN A 69 -12.80 -6.45 -12.57
N MET A 70 -12.77 -5.42 -11.70
CA MET A 70 -13.36 -4.11 -12.00
C MET A 70 -12.58 -3.36 -13.07
N TYR A 71 -11.25 -3.52 -13.08
CA TYR A 71 -10.34 -2.76 -13.94
C TYR A 71 -9.33 -3.70 -14.63
N PRO A 72 -9.78 -4.48 -15.62
CA PRO A 72 -8.96 -5.55 -16.22
C PRO A 72 -7.70 -5.06 -16.97
N ASN A 73 -7.67 -3.80 -17.41
CA ASN A 73 -6.54 -3.22 -18.14
C ASN A 73 -5.63 -2.34 -17.27
N SER A 74 -5.91 -2.23 -15.97
CA SER A 74 -5.08 -1.43 -15.05
C SER A 74 -3.83 -2.19 -14.65
N THR A 75 -2.70 -1.47 -14.56
CA THR A 75 -1.56 -1.95 -13.78
C THR A 75 -1.80 -1.67 -12.31
N ILE A 76 -1.78 -2.71 -11.47
CA ILE A 76 -1.90 -2.55 -10.01
C ILE A 76 -0.50 -2.59 -9.39
N VAL A 77 -0.23 -1.63 -8.50
CA VAL A 77 0.96 -1.56 -7.66
C VAL A 77 0.53 -1.56 -6.21
N LEU A 78 0.98 -2.55 -5.45
CA LEU A 78 0.87 -2.57 -3.99
C LEU A 78 2.13 -1.96 -3.37
N GLY A 79 2.00 -0.81 -2.72
CA GLY A 79 3.01 -0.22 -1.88
C GLY A 79 3.19 -0.99 -0.58
N GLY A 80 4.43 -1.06 -0.09
CA GLY A 80 4.77 -1.61 1.21
C GLY A 80 4.39 -0.66 2.37
N ILE A 81 4.76 -1.06 3.58
CA ILE A 81 4.51 -0.28 4.80
C ILE A 81 5.73 0.59 5.10
N LEU A 82 5.56 1.90 5.02
CA LEU A 82 6.57 2.87 5.44
C LEU A 82 7.00 2.61 6.90
N SER A 83 8.31 2.47 7.12
CA SER A 83 8.88 2.06 8.41
C SER A 83 10.33 2.51 8.58
N LYS A 84 10.81 2.42 9.81
CA LYS A 84 12.21 2.58 10.19
C LYS A 84 12.92 1.22 10.23
N GLU A 85 14.23 1.20 10.06
CA GLU A 85 15.10 0.08 10.43
C GLU A 85 15.44 0.15 11.92
N GLN A 86 14.44 -0.11 12.76
CA GLN A 86 14.54 -0.11 14.23
C GLN A 86 13.71 -1.26 14.83
N PRO A 87 14.14 -1.84 15.98
CA PRO A 87 13.45 -3.01 16.56
C PRO A 87 11.96 -2.81 16.85
N HIS A 88 11.54 -1.63 17.30
CA HIS A 88 10.11 -1.37 17.57
C HIS A 88 9.26 -1.23 16.31
N HIS A 89 9.87 -1.18 15.11
CA HIS A 89 9.20 -1.25 13.82
C HIS A 89 9.16 -2.67 13.22
N ALA A 90 9.71 -3.69 13.91
CA ALA A 90 9.75 -5.07 13.42
C ALA A 90 8.36 -5.60 13.02
N ARG A 91 7.31 -5.20 13.75
CA ARG A 91 5.93 -5.57 13.40
C ARG A 91 5.50 -5.02 12.04
N ARG A 92 5.89 -3.78 11.68
CA ARG A 92 5.62 -3.22 10.35
C ARG A 92 6.32 -4.00 9.27
N HIS A 93 7.54 -4.47 9.53
CA HIS A 93 8.29 -5.29 8.57
C HIS A 93 7.61 -6.64 8.32
N VAL A 94 7.12 -7.28 9.39
CA VAL A 94 6.36 -8.54 9.31
C VAL A 94 5.11 -8.37 8.42
N TYR A 95 4.33 -7.31 8.63
CA TYR A 95 3.17 -7.02 7.80
C TYR A 95 3.54 -6.58 6.36
N ASN A 96 4.69 -5.93 6.17
CA ASN A 96 5.22 -5.61 4.84
C ASN A 96 5.51 -6.88 4.04
N GLU A 97 6.07 -7.92 4.67
CA GLU A 97 6.29 -9.21 4.02
C GLU A 97 4.99 -9.96 3.73
N ALA A 98 3.97 -9.82 4.59
CA ALA A 98 2.62 -10.30 4.28
C ALA A 98 2.06 -9.60 3.03
N ALA A 99 2.22 -8.27 2.92
CA ALA A 99 1.83 -7.52 1.73
C ALA A 99 2.60 -7.97 0.47
N ARG A 100 3.92 -8.17 0.57
CA ARG A 100 4.73 -8.72 -0.53
C ARG A 100 4.20 -10.07 -0.97
N THR A 101 3.88 -10.96 -0.03
CA THR A 101 3.32 -12.28 -0.31
C THR A 101 1.97 -12.17 -1.04
N ALA A 102 1.10 -11.25 -0.64
CA ALA A 102 -0.16 -11.00 -1.33
C ALA A 102 0.05 -10.46 -2.76
N ALA A 103 1.01 -9.56 -2.96
CA ALA A 103 1.35 -9.06 -4.29
C ALA A 103 1.85 -10.18 -5.21
N THR A 104 2.76 -11.03 -4.71
CA THR A 104 3.24 -12.22 -5.43
C THR A 104 2.09 -13.17 -5.79
N GLN A 105 1.19 -13.46 -4.85
CA GLN A 105 0.05 -14.35 -5.08
C GLN A 105 -0.92 -13.83 -6.16
N THR A 106 -1.12 -12.52 -6.21
CA THR A 106 -2.08 -11.89 -7.14
C THR A 106 -1.43 -11.47 -8.47
N GLY A 107 -0.10 -11.57 -8.57
CA GLY A 107 0.67 -11.19 -9.74
C GLY A 107 0.79 -9.68 -9.97
N VAL A 108 0.52 -8.86 -8.94
CA VAL A 108 0.66 -7.40 -9.04
C VAL A 108 2.06 -6.94 -8.66
N LEU A 109 2.42 -5.72 -9.04
CA LEU A 109 3.72 -5.16 -8.71
C LEU A 109 3.78 -4.81 -7.22
N PHE A 110 4.93 -5.05 -6.58
CA PHE A 110 5.16 -4.65 -5.18
C PHE A 110 6.24 -3.56 -5.10
N LEU A 111 5.87 -2.39 -4.59
CA LEU A 111 6.80 -1.28 -4.33
C LEU A 111 7.16 -1.30 -2.84
N ASP A 112 8.30 -1.90 -2.52
CA ASP A 112 8.72 -2.06 -1.13
C ASP A 112 9.24 -0.75 -0.52
N THR A 113 8.52 -0.23 0.47
CA THR A 113 8.86 1.00 1.21
C THR A 113 9.38 0.72 2.61
N ARG A 114 9.67 -0.54 2.94
CA ARG A 114 10.29 -0.91 4.21
C ARG A 114 11.57 -0.12 4.43
N GLY A 115 11.75 0.39 5.65
CA GLY A 115 12.98 1.06 6.07
C GLY A 115 13.23 2.43 5.43
N TRP A 116 12.36 2.92 4.54
CA TRP A 116 12.57 4.17 3.81
C TRP A 116 12.74 5.39 4.72
N LEU A 117 12.14 5.40 5.92
CA LEU A 117 12.36 6.50 6.89
C LEU A 117 13.83 6.57 7.33
N THR A 118 14.49 5.43 7.44
CA THR A 118 15.92 5.34 7.76
C THR A 118 16.78 5.62 6.53
N THR A 119 16.49 4.94 5.42
CA THR A 119 17.24 5.07 4.16
C THR A 119 17.31 6.51 3.67
N TYR A 120 16.19 7.24 3.75
CA TYR A 120 16.11 8.64 3.32
C TYR A 120 16.31 9.65 4.47
N ARG A 121 16.77 9.20 5.65
CA ARG A 121 17.15 10.05 6.80
C ARG A 121 16.04 11.02 7.22
N LEU A 122 14.81 10.51 7.34
CA LEU A 122 13.62 11.35 7.49
C LEU A 122 13.21 11.64 8.94
N TYR A 123 13.95 11.14 9.93
CA TYR A 123 13.56 11.25 11.34
C TYR A 123 13.32 12.71 11.82
N PRO A 124 14.11 13.72 11.41
CA PRO A 124 13.87 15.11 11.81
C PRO A 124 12.53 15.70 11.32
N TYR A 125 11.93 15.07 10.32
CA TYR A 125 10.73 15.54 9.64
C TYR A 125 9.47 14.78 10.03
N MET A 126 9.58 13.91 11.04
CA MET A 126 8.44 13.13 11.51
C MET A 126 7.57 13.91 12.48
N ALA A 127 6.26 13.76 12.36
CA ALA A 127 5.29 14.30 13.30
C ALA A 127 5.23 13.44 14.58
N ASP A 128 5.36 12.13 14.41
CA ASP A 128 5.41 11.13 15.46
C ASP A 128 6.35 9.99 15.06
N ASP A 129 6.25 8.81 15.69
CA ASP A 129 7.12 7.68 15.36
C ASP A 129 6.77 6.99 14.01
N LEU A 130 5.65 7.36 13.37
CA LEU A 130 5.03 6.67 12.23
C LEU A 130 4.83 7.56 10.99
N HIS A 131 4.51 8.83 11.19
CA HIS A 131 4.07 9.76 10.16
C HIS A 131 5.08 10.89 9.93
N LEU A 132 5.23 11.30 8.67
CA LEU A 132 5.87 12.57 8.34
C LEU A 132 4.93 13.73 8.72
N LYS A 133 5.50 14.89 9.05
CA LYS A 133 4.73 16.13 9.10
C LYS A 133 4.15 16.40 7.72
N ASP A 134 2.94 16.97 7.67
CA ASP A 134 2.24 17.24 6.41
C ASP A 134 3.10 18.07 5.44
N GLN A 135 3.76 19.11 5.95
CA GLN A 135 4.66 19.99 5.20
C GLN A 135 5.95 19.29 4.69
N ASP A 136 6.25 18.08 5.17
CA ASP A 136 7.45 17.33 4.83
C ASP A 136 7.16 16.04 4.04
N GLN A 137 5.89 15.71 3.76
CA GLN A 137 5.52 14.51 2.96
C GLN A 137 6.18 14.50 1.57
N TRP A 138 6.40 15.68 0.98
CA TRP A 138 7.03 15.82 -0.34
C TRP A 138 8.45 15.25 -0.41
N ARG A 139 9.14 15.06 0.73
CA ARG A 139 10.51 14.53 0.78
C ARG A 139 10.62 13.11 0.26
N LEU A 140 9.52 12.34 0.26
CA LEU A 140 9.46 11.02 -0.34
C LEU A 140 9.03 11.03 -1.82
N ALA A 141 8.64 12.18 -2.37
CA ALA A 141 8.11 12.25 -3.74
C ALA A 141 9.12 11.78 -4.79
N ASP A 142 10.37 12.24 -4.71
CA ASP A 142 11.43 11.82 -5.64
C ASP A 142 11.86 10.36 -5.47
N PRO A 143 12.14 9.88 -4.25
CA PRO A 143 12.32 8.44 -3.98
C PRO A 143 11.20 7.58 -4.56
N PHE A 144 9.95 7.94 -4.27
CA PHE A 144 8.77 7.21 -4.72
C PHE A 144 8.64 7.20 -6.24
N LYS A 145 8.76 8.38 -6.87
CA LYS A 145 8.72 8.53 -8.33
C LYS A 145 9.74 7.65 -9.03
N ASN A 146 10.98 7.63 -8.53
CA ASN A 146 12.06 6.85 -9.14
C ASN A 146 11.83 5.35 -8.93
N ALA A 147 11.44 4.92 -7.73
CA ALA A 147 11.12 3.53 -7.43
C ALA A 147 9.96 3.02 -8.31
N LEU A 148 8.87 3.80 -8.42
CA LEU A 148 7.71 3.44 -9.23
C LEU A 148 8.07 3.37 -10.72
N LYS A 149 8.81 4.35 -11.26
CA LYS A 149 9.28 4.32 -12.66
C LYS A 149 10.10 3.07 -12.95
N ASN A 150 11.04 2.73 -12.08
CA ASN A 150 11.88 1.55 -12.25
C ASN A 150 11.04 0.26 -12.21
N LEU A 151 10.10 0.17 -11.28
CA LEU A 151 9.21 -0.97 -11.12
C LEU A 151 8.28 -1.18 -12.33
N LEU A 152 7.81 -0.09 -12.94
CA LEU A 152 6.98 -0.16 -14.15
C LEU A 152 7.81 -0.53 -15.39
N ALA A 153 9.05 -0.05 -15.47
CA ALA A 153 9.95 -0.37 -16.59
C ALA A 153 10.28 -1.87 -16.64
N THR A 154 10.54 -2.51 -15.49
CA THR A 154 10.84 -3.96 -15.45
C THR A 154 9.66 -4.81 -15.93
N GLN A 155 8.42 -4.39 -15.67
CA GLN A 155 7.22 -5.07 -16.17
C GLN A 155 7.09 -5.01 -17.70
N THR A 156 7.50 -3.91 -18.33
CA THR A 156 7.43 -3.79 -19.80
C THR A 156 8.43 -4.68 -20.51
N SER A 157 9.57 -4.96 -19.89
CA SER A 157 10.59 -5.85 -20.45
C SER A 157 10.15 -7.32 -20.43
N THR A 158 9.44 -7.77 -19.39
CA THR A 158 8.96 -9.17 -19.28
C THR A 158 7.77 -9.51 -20.17
N LYS A 159 7.02 -8.51 -20.66
CA LYS A 159 5.93 -8.72 -21.63
C LYS A 159 6.39 -8.81 -23.10
N LYS A 160 7.65 -8.46 -23.40
CA LYS A 160 8.21 -8.42 -24.77
C LYS A 160 9.09 -9.63 -25.12
N SER A 161 9.31 -10.53 -24.17
CA SER A 161 10.08 -11.77 -24.28
C SER A 161 9.17 -12.97 -24.21
#